data_AF-A0A968T272-F1
#
_entry.id   AF-A0A968T272-F1
#
_cell.length_a   1.000
_cell.length_b   1.000
_cell.length_c   1.000
_cell.angle_alpha   90.00
_cell.angle_beta   90.00
_cell.angle_gamma   90.00
#
_symmetry.space_group_name_H-M   'P 1'
#
loop_
_entity.id
_entity.type
_entity.pdbx_description
1 polymer ?
#
loop_
_entity_poly.entity_id
_entity_poly.type
_entity_poly.pdbx_seq_one_letter_code
_entity_poly.pdbx_strand_id
1 'polypeptide(L)'
;MPPNGEFAAVANEDEENEEDLTNLENRPGTVSIIDLRNGTESMSQLEIPIPPEGIPFFSHDPQPETVKISSDNSFIVATLQENNAVARIDVPADLPSPLQADAFTVTNFDVGVRTGLGLIEDGVGEGNCVASAYDLSLRQEFTSAREPDGIAITPEGQYFVTADEDNLTAENEQEFEGEPLSPHGTRSISVFDAATGEFLGDSGDSIEEAVIEAQLPMRCDSKGPEPEVVSVGMIGDQVLAFVAIERSDAMSIHDITDPADIQLLDLVVLNPDSVASDEAAVLEPEGIEFIPERNLVVVSNPDAGSMSLVRLNVE
;
A
#
# COMPACT_ATOMS: atom_id res chain seq x y z
N MET A 1 -12.05 -5.76 -9.80
CA MET A 1 -13.07 -6.77 -10.22
C MET A 1 -12.39 -8.12 -10.43
N PRO A 2 -13.04 -9.23 -10.08
CA PRO A 2 -12.57 -10.60 -10.33
C PRO A 2 -12.56 -10.92 -11.83
N PRO A 3 -11.65 -11.80 -12.31
CA PRO A 3 -11.66 -12.30 -13.70
C PRO A 3 -12.99 -12.92 -14.16
N ASN A 4 -13.80 -13.48 -13.26
CA ASN A 4 -15.10 -14.07 -13.61
C ASN A 4 -16.21 -13.03 -13.85
N GLY A 5 -15.99 -11.76 -13.46
CA GLY A 5 -16.95 -10.67 -13.61
C GLY A 5 -18.25 -10.81 -12.80
N GLU A 6 -18.30 -11.70 -11.80
CA GLU A 6 -19.53 -11.98 -11.05
C GLU A 6 -19.80 -10.98 -9.93
N PHE A 7 -18.77 -10.32 -9.40
CA PHE A 7 -18.92 -9.30 -8.37
C PHE A 7 -17.90 -8.17 -8.51
N ALA A 8 -18.01 -7.11 -7.71
CA ALA A 8 -16.95 -6.15 -7.45
C ALA A 8 -16.77 -5.98 -5.94
N ALA A 9 -15.58 -5.56 -5.51
CA ALA A 9 -15.27 -5.21 -4.13
C ALA A 9 -14.87 -3.73 -4.08
N VAL A 10 -15.33 -3.01 -3.06
CA VAL A 10 -15.00 -1.60 -2.81
C VAL A 10 -14.72 -1.47 -1.32
N ALA A 11 -13.54 -0.95 -0.97
CA ALA A 11 -13.24 -0.51 0.39
C ALA A 11 -14.08 0.74 0.66
N ASN A 12 -14.82 0.76 1.77
CA ASN A 12 -15.57 1.94 2.17
C ASN A 12 -14.81 2.63 3.29
N GLU A 13 -13.96 3.55 2.91
CA GLU A 13 -13.25 4.43 3.83
C GLU A 13 -14.15 5.61 4.27
N ASP A 14 -13.84 6.19 5.42
CA ASP A 14 -14.42 7.44 5.93
C ASP A 14 -13.32 8.51 6.07
N GLU A 15 -13.19 9.35 5.04
CA GLU A 15 -12.21 10.45 4.94
C GLU A 15 -12.46 11.64 5.89
N GLU A 16 -12.99 11.40 7.09
CA GLU A 16 -12.92 12.42 8.13
C GLU A 16 -11.45 12.60 8.55
N ASN A 17 -10.99 13.84 8.51
CA ASN A 17 -9.68 14.37 8.94
C ASN A 17 -8.82 13.35 9.70
N GLU A 18 -7.72 12.89 9.09
CA GLU A 18 -6.72 11.98 9.68
C GLU A 18 -6.21 12.45 11.07
N GLU A 19 -6.38 13.75 11.37
CA GLU A 19 -6.03 14.40 12.64
C GLU A 19 -7.17 14.35 13.71
N ASP A 20 -8.41 13.95 13.38
CA ASP A 20 -9.53 13.86 14.35
C ASP A 20 -10.10 12.44 14.49
N LEU A 21 -9.30 11.56 15.09
CA LEU A 21 -9.69 10.19 15.46
C LEU A 21 -10.71 10.10 16.62
N THR A 22 -11.32 11.22 17.05
CA THR A 22 -12.19 11.26 18.24
C THR A 22 -13.69 11.19 17.94
N ASN A 23 -14.09 11.28 16.67
CA ASN A 23 -15.49 11.27 16.23
C ASN A 23 -16.02 9.85 15.94
N LEU A 24 -16.34 9.10 17.00
CA LEU A 24 -16.73 7.69 16.95
C LEU A 24 -18.15 7.39 16.39
N GLU A 25 -18.94 8.39 16.01
CA GLU A 25 -20.39 8.18 15.84
C GLU A 25 -20.84 7.62 14.47
N ASN A 26 -19.99 7.48 13.43
CA ASN A 26 -20.47 6.87 12.17
C ASN A 26 -19.37 6.42 11.17
N ARG A 27 -18.56 5.40 11.49
CA ARG A 27 -17.44 4.98 10.60
C ARG A 27 -17.64 3.54 10.09
N PRO A 28 -18.11 3.31 8.86
CA PRO A 28 -18.43 1.99 8.37
C PRO A 28 -17.17 1.28 7.89
N GLY A 29 -16.39 0.74 8.82
CA GLY A 29 -15.28 -0.17 8.55
C GLY A 29 -15.73 -1.44 7.82
N THR A 30 -15.98 -1.33 6.52
CA THR A 30 -16.71 -2.31 5.72
C THR A 30 -16.14 -2.40 4.31
N VAL A 31 -16.26 -3.58 3.71
CA VAL A 31 -16.01 -3.78 2.28
C VAL A 31 -17.34 -4.07 1.60
N SER A 32 -17.70 -3.26 0.61
CA SER A 32 -18.87 -3.48 -0.23
C SER A 32 -18.61 -4.58 -1.25
N ILE A 33 -19.46 -5.61 -1.26
CA ILE A 33 -19.54 -6.62 -2.32
C ILE A 33 -20.74 -6.30 -3.22
N ILE A 34 -20.45 -5.99 -4.49
CA ILE A 34 -21.44 -5.65 -5.51
C ILE A 34 -21.68 -6.87 -6.38
N ASP A 35 -22.88 -7.47 -6.31
CA ASP A 35 -23.29 -8.60 -7.16
C ASP A 35 -23.57 -8.13 -8.59
N LEU A 36 -22.81 -8.66 -9.55
CA LEU A 36 -22.90 -8.33 -10.97
C LEU A 36 -23.53 -9.46 -11.81
N ARG A 37 -23.91 -10.60 -11.20
CA ARG A 37 -24.41 -11.78 -11.93
C ARG A 37 -25.70 -11.53 -12.71
N ASN A 38 -26.46 -10.51 -12.31
CA ASN A 38 -27.68 -10.07 -12.99
C ASN A 38 -27.47 -8.86 -13.93
N GLY A 39 -26.22 -8.48 -14.17
CA GLY A 39 -25.84 -7.31 -14.97
C GLY A 39 -25.89 -5.99 -14.20
N THR A 40 -25.27 -4.96 -14.78
CA THR A 40 -25.08 -3.64 -14.14
C THR A 40 -26.40 -2.89 -13.87
N GLU A 41 -27.48 -3.21 -14.58
CA GLU A 41 -28.80 -2.59 -14.38
C GLU A 41 -29.59 -3.22 -13.22
N SER A 42 -29.09 -4.30 -12.63
CA SER A 42 -29.76 -5.05 -11.56
C SER A 42 -28.78 -5.50 -10.48
N MET A 43 -27.73 -4.70 -10.27
CA MET A 43 -26.74 -4.92 -9.22
C MET A 43 -27.40 -4.83 -7.85
N SER A 44 -26.90 -5.64 -6.92
CA SER A 44 -27.19 -5.51 -5.50
C SER A 44 -25.89 -5.41 -4.72
N GLN A 45 -25.88 -4.64 -3.64
CA GLN A 45 -24.72 -4.45 -2.79
C GLN A 45 -24.98 -5.10 -1.42
N LEU A 46 -23.91 -5.64 -0.84
CA LEU A 46 -23.85 -6.08 0.54
C LEU A 46 -22.57 -5.54 1.17
N GLU A 47 -22.68 -4.87 2.31
CA GLU A 47 -21.51 -4.46 3.10
C GLU A 47 -21.08 -5.61 4.02
N ILE A 48 -19.79 -5.92 3.98
CA ILE A 48 -19.15 -6.90 4.86
C ILE A 48 -18.42 -6.12 5.96
N PRO A 49 -18.87 -6.19 7.22
CA PRO A 49 -18.18 -5.51 8.32
C PRO A 49 -16.84 -6.16 8.62
N ILE A 50 -15.85 -5.33 8.93
CA ILE A 50 -14.54 -5.77 9.40
C ILE A 50 -14.60 -5.91 10.92
N PRO A 51 -14.39 -7.11 11.47
CA PRO A 51 -14.45 -7.34 12.90
C PRO A 51 -13.17 -6.78 13.59
N PRO A 52 -13.20 -6.40 14.88
CA PRO A 52 -12.05 -5.84 15.58
C PRO A 52 -10.95 -6.88 15.88
N GLU A 53 -11.26 -8.17 15.86
CA GLU A 53 -10.32 -9.22 16.22
C GLU A 53 -9.11 -9.28 15.27
N GLY A 54 -7.90 -9.28 15.83
CA GLY A 54 -6.65 -9.36 15.06
C GLY A 54 -6.11 -8.02 14.56
N ILE A 55 -6.78 -6.91 14.88
CA ILE A 55 -6.32 -5.56 14.54
C ILE A 55 -5.50 -4.98 15.72
N PRO A 56 -4.24 -4.54 15.49
CA PRO A 56 -3.36 -4.08 16.57
C PRO A 56 -3.66 -2.66 17.05
N PHE A 57 -4.03 -1.74 16.15
CA PHE A 57 -4.29 -0.34 16.48
C PHE A 57 -5.69 0.09 16.07
N PHE A 58 -6.30 1.00 16.83
CA PHE A 58 -7.64 1.56 16.56
C PHE A 58 -8.70 0.55 16.13
N SER A 59 -8.71 -0.67 16.69
CA SER A 59 -9.54 -1.82 16.22
C SER A 59 -11.06 -1.58 16.15
N HIS A 60 -11.55 -0.49 16.75
CA HIS A 60 -12.94 -0.07 16.69
C HIS A 60 -13.29 0.68 15.40
N ASP A 61 -12.29 1.00 14.59
CA ASP A 61 -12.37 1.86 13.42
C ASP A 61 -11.38 1.39 12.35
N PRO A 62 -11.71 0.32 11.59
CA PRO A 62 -10.76 -0.37 10.75
C PRO A 62 -10.52 0.28 9.36
N GLN A 63 -11.14 1.43 9.05
CA GLN A 63 -10.91 2.28 7.85
C GLN A 63 -10.27 1.58 6.62
N PRO A 64 -11.02 0.75 5.88
CA PRO A 64 -10.44 0.05 4.75
C PRO A 64 -10.28 0.97 3.53
N GLU A 65 -9.08 1.00 2.96
CA GLU A 65 -8.68 1.96 1.91
C GLU A 65 -8.51 1.28 0.53
N THR A 66 -7.56 0.35 0.40
CA THR A 66 -7.28 -0.35 -0.87
C THR A 66 -7.75 -1.79 -0.84
N VAL A 67 -8.51 -2.23 -1.86
CA VAL A 67 -8.93 -3.64 -2.03
C VAL A 67 -8.35 -4.33 -3.27
N LYS A 68 -7.97 -5.60 -3.12
CA LYS A 68 -7.62 -6.50 -4.23
C LYS A 68 -8.32 -7.84 -4.12
N ILE A 69 -8.60 -8.43 -5.29
CA ILE A 69 -9.30 -9.71 -5.40
C ILE A 69 -8.33 -10.73 -6.00
N SER A 70 -8.21 -11.88 -5.37
CA SER A 70 -7.40 -13.01 -5.86
C SER A 70 -7.82 -13.44 -7.28
N SER A 71 -6.86 -13.91 -8.07
CA SER A 71 -7.07 -14.30 -9.47
C SER A 71 -8.04 -15.48 -9.64
N ASP A 72 -8.14 -16.34 -8.63
CA ASP A 72 -9.11 -17.45 -8.57
C ASP A 72 -10.45 -17.07 -7.94
N ASN A 73 -10.61 -15.80 -7.53
CA ASN A 73 -11.79 -15.21 -6.90
C ASN A 73 -12.13 -15.80 -5.52
N SER A 74 -11.20 -16.51 -4.87
CA SER A 74 -11.46 -17.21 -3.61
C SER A 74 -11.34 -16.32 -2.36
N PHE A 75 -10.64 -15.20 -2.46
CA PHE A 75 -10.54 -14.21 -1.39
C PHE A 75 -10.30 -12.78 -1.90
N ILE A 76 -10.58 -11.83 -1.03
CA ILE A 76 -10.31 -10.39 -1.17
C ILE A 76 -9.35 -10.01 -0.03
N VAL A 77 -8.45 -9.07 -0.27
CA VAL A 77 -7.67 -8.39 0.77
C VAL A 77 -8.00 -6.90 0.74
N ALA A 78 -8.04 -6.28 1.92
CA ALA A 78 -8.18 -4.84 2.11
C ALA A 78 -7.09 -4.34 3.06
N THR A 79 -6.43 -3.23 2.74
CA THR A 79 -5.59 -2.53 3.72
C THR A 79 -6.44 -1.87 4.78
N LEU A 80 -5.91 -1.79 5.99
CA LEU A 80 -6.44 -1.07 7.15
C LEU A 80 -5.25 -0.22 7.67
N GLN A 81 -4.95 0.85 6.95
CA GLN A 81 -3.67 1.55 6.98
C GLN A 81 -3.36 2.06 8.40
N GLU A 82 -4.27 2.82 8.99
CA GLU A 82 -4.14 3.42 10.33
C GLU A 82 -4.16 2.37 11.43
N ASN A 83 -4.68 1.19 11.11
CA ASN A 83 -4.77 0.06 12.01
C ASN A 83 -3.55 -0.85 11.93
N ASN A 84 -2.61 -0.59 11.01
CA ASN A 84 -1.47 -1.44 10.70
C ASN A 84 -1.87 -2.90 10.49
N ALA A 85 -2.90 -3.11 9.66
CA ALA A 85 -3.43 -4.45 9.40
C ALA A 85 -3.92 -4.63 7.97
N VAL A 86 -4.18 -5.89 7.61
CA VAL A 86 -4.84 -6.28 6.36
C VAL A 86 -6.03 -7.18 6.70
N ALA A 87 -7.22 -6.84 6.19
CA ALA A 87 -8.40 -7.69 6.27
C ALA A 87 -8.44 -8.64 5.07
N ARG A 88 -8.51 -9.94 5.33
CA ARG A 88 -8.78 -10.98 4.32
C ARG A 88 -10.22 -11.45 4.41
N ILE A 89 -10.94 -11.37 3.30
CA ILE A 89 -12.34 -11.80 3.18
C ILE A 89 -12.40 -13.03 2.26
N ASP A 90 -12.71 -14.19 2.83
CA ASP A 90 -12.98 -15.41 2.06
C ASP A 90 -14.27 -15.28 1.27
N VAL A 91 -14.18 -15.57 -0.02
CA VAL A 91 -15.29 -15.59 -0.96
C VAL A 91 -15.73 -17.04 -1.18
N PRO A 92 -17.00 -17.39 -0.92
CA PRO A 92 -17.46 -18.76 -1.13
C PRO A 92 -17.47 -19.09 -2.62
N ALA A 93 -17.03 -20.31 -2.97
CA ALA A 93 -17.01 -20.79 -4.35
C ALA A 93 -18.38 -20.69 -5.04
N ASP A 94 -19.46 -20.89 -4.28
CA ASP A 94 -20.83 -20.66 -4.71
C ASP A 94 -21.39 -19.43 -3.96
N LEU A 95 -21.40 -18.27 -4.60
CA LEU A 95 -21.99 -17.05 -4.03
C LEU A 95 -23.51 -17.23 -3.80
N PRO A 96 -24.04 -16.97 -2.59
CA PRO A 96 -25.47 -17.04 -2.36
C PRO A 96 -26.21 -15.97 -3.17
N SER A 97 -27.46 -16.23 -3.56
CA SER A 97 -28.33 -15.27 -4.25
C SER A 97 -29.68 -15.19 -3.52
N PRO A 98 -29.98 -14.11 -2.78
CA PRO A 98 -29.17 -12.89 -2.63
C PRO A 98 -27.88 -13.13 -1.82
N LEU A 99 -26.91 -12.22 -1.96
CA LEU A 99 -25.72 -12.19 -1.11
C LEU A 99 -26.10 -12.11 0.37
N GLN A 100 -25.32 -12.77 1.23
CA GLN A 100 -25.51 -12.76 2.69
C GLN A 100 -24.15 -12.62 3.36
N ALA A 101 -24.05 -11.77 4.39
CA ALA A 101 -22.77 -11.44 5.03
C ALA A 101 -22.14 -12.64 5.73
N ASP A 102 -22.96 -13.54 6.29
CA ASP A 102 -22.50 -14.76 6.97
C ASP A 102 -21.90 -15.82 6.02
N ALA A 103 -21.97 -15.61 4.70
CA ALA A 103 -21.30 -16.44 3.71
C ALA A 103 -19.83 -16.08 3.52
N PHE A 104 -19.39 -14.93 4.03
CA PHE A 104 -18.01 -14.44 3.95
C PHE A 104 -17.35 -14.58 5.31
N THR A 105 -16.09 -15.02 5.32
CA THR A 105 -15.29 -15.07 6.56
C THR A 105 -14.23 -13.99 6.49
N VAL A 106 -14.19 -13.11 7.50
CA VAL A 106 -13.16 -12.07 7.61
C VAL A 106 -12.12 -12.50 8.63
N THR A 107 -10.85 -12.41 8.24
CA THR A 107 -9.69 -12.63 9.10
C THR A 107 -8.77 -11.42 8.96
N ASN A 108 -8.44 -10.75 10.05
CA ASN A 108 -7.48 -9.65 10.02
C ASN A 108 -6.08 -10.15 10.37
N PHE A 109 -5.09 -9.59 9.70
CA PHE A 109 -3.68 -9.85 9.93
C PHE A 109 -3.02 -8.55 10.41
N ASP A 110 -2.49 -8.57 11.63
CA ASP A 110 -1.49 -7.61 12.09
C ASP A 110 -0.25 -7.75 11.20
N VAL A 111 0.11 -6.68 10.48
CA VAL A 111 1.27 -6.70 9.56
C VAL A 111 2.60 -6.42 10.30
N GLY A 112 2.53 -6.19 11.60
CA GLY A 112 3.67 -6.07 12.49
C GLY A 112 4.44 -4.76 12.30
N VAL A 113 5.67 -4.75 12.80
CA VAL A 113 6.55 -3.59 12.79
C VAL A 113 7.79 -3.89 11.97
N ARG A 114 8.42 -2.83 11.45
CA ARG A 114 9.71 -2.90 10.78
C ARG A 114 10.75 -2.14 11.57
N THR A 115 11.97 -2.67 11.64
CA THR A 115 13.14 -1.88 12.03
C THR A 115 13.93 -1.52 10.78
N GLY A 116 14.18 -0.23 10.60
CA GLY A 116 14.89 0.29 9.45
C GLY A 116 15.40 1.69 9.69
N LEU A 117 15.90 2.32 8.66
CA LEU A 117 16.43 3.68 8.77
C LEU A 117 15.30 4.72 8.69
N GLY A 118 15.46 5.78 9.48
CA GLY A 118 14.55 6.92 9.56
C GLY A 118 15.23 8.15 10.18
N LEU A 119 14.51 9.27 10.29
CA LEU A 119 15.07 10.55 10.78
C LEU A 119 14.89 10.78 12.29
N ILE A 120 15.90 11.40 12.91
CA ILE A 120 15.94 11.66 14.36
C ILE A 120 15.02 12.80 14.79
N GLU A 121 14.77 13.80 13.94
CA GLU A 121 14.00 14.99 14.29
C GLU A 121 13.06 15.38 13.14
N ASP A 122 11.82 15.71 13.50
CA ASP A 122 10.86 16.40 12.64
C ASP A 122 11.29 17.86 12.46
N GLY A 123 11.16 18.42 11.25
CA GLY A 123 11.39 19.85 11.01
C GLY A 123 12.86 20.28 10.91
N VAL A 124 13.76 19.45 10.38
CA VAL A 124 15.12 19.89 9.97
C VAL A 124 15.10 20.94 8.83
N GLY A 125 13.91 21.26 8.33
CA GLY A 125 13.55 22.34 7.39
C GLY A 125 12.04 22.63 7.47
N GLU A 126 11.50 23.40 6.52
CA GLU A 126 10.05 23.55 6.32
C GLU A 126 9.67 22.87 4.98
N GLY A 127 8.81 21.85 5.01
CA GLY A 127 8.09 21.31 3.85
C GLY A 127 8.87 20.37 2.93
N ASN A 128 8.40 20.25 1.69
CA ASN A 128 8.97 19.39 0.65
C ASN A 128 10.41 19.80 0.29
N CYS A 129 11.28 18.81 0.09
CA CYS A 129 12.70 19.03 -0.19
C CYS A 129 13.25 18.02 -1.22
N VAL A 130 14.39 18.34 -1.84
CA VAL A 130 15.15 17.39 -2.66
C VAL A 130 16.09 16.57 -1.78
N ALA A 131 16.31 15.29 -2.08
CA ALA A 131 17.13 14.41 -1.25
C ALA A 131 18.56 14.91 -1.00
N SER A 132 19.08 15.85 -1.81
CA SER A 132 20.38 16.50 -1.56
C SER A 132 20.41 17.38 -0.29
N ALA A 133 19.24 17.79 0.22
CA ALA A 133 19.08 18.47 1.49
C ALA A 133 18.74 17.51 2.66
N TYR A 134 18.65 16.21 2.39
CA TYR A 134 18.48 15.17 3.39
C TYR A 134 19.78 14.97 4.18
N ASP A 135 19.81 15.39 5.45
CA ASP A 135 20.99 15.26 6.29
C ASP A 135 21.14 13.81 6.79
N LEU A 136 21.91 13.02 6.06
CA LEU A 136 22.21 11.63 6.40
C LEU A 136 22.84 11.45 7.79
N SER A 137 23.39 12.51 8.41
CA SER A 137 23.91 12.42 9.79
C SER A 137 22.80 12.36 10.84
N LEU A 138 21.55 12.66 10.46
CA LEU A 138 20.35 12.59 11.28
C LEU A 138 19.56 11.29 11.06
N ARG A 139 20.10 10.33 10.30
CA ARG A 139 19.46 9.04 10.07
C ARG A 139 19.90 8.04 11.14
N GLN A 140 18.95 7.34 11.74
CA GLN A 140 19.21 6.23 12.67
C GLN A 140 18.23 5.08 12.45
N GLU A 141 18.49 3.95 13.10
CA GLU A 141 17.54 2.84 13.12
C GLU A 141 16.38 3.15 14.06
N PHE A 142 15.17 2.92 13.57
CA PHE A 142 13.91 3.03 14.29
C PHE A 142 13.05 1.81 14.07
N THR A 143 12.10 1.60 14.97
CA THR A 143 11.01 0.66 14.76
C THR A 143 9.74 1.45 14.51
N SER A 144 9.06 1.18 13.40
CA SER A 144 7.78 1.78 13.04
C SER A 144 6.74 0.72 12.71
N ALA A 145 5.47 1.13 12.72
CA ALA A 145 4.41 0.38 12.07
C ALA A 145 4.68 0.35 10.56
N ARG A 146 4.08 -0.62 9.86
CA ARG A 146 4.16 -0.67 8.40
C ARG A 146 3.16 0.29 7.76
N GLU A 147 1.96 0.38 8.34
CA GLU A 147 0.83 1.17 7.86
C GLU A 147 0.62 0.99 6.35
N PRO A 148 0.09 -0.18 5.94
CA PRO A 148 0.02 -0.55 4.54
C PRO A 148 -1.06 0.28 3.85
N ASP A 149 -0.67 1.14 2.92
CA ASP A 149 -1.58 1.97 2.13
C ASP A 149 -2.05 1.16 0.90
N GLY A 150 -1.12 0.89 -0.02
CA GLY A 150 -1.35 0.06 -1.19
C GLY A 150 -1.20 -1.43 -0.91
N ILE A 151 -2.01 -2.25 -1.59
CA ILE A 151 -1.86 -3.73 -1.58
C ILE A 151 -2.00 -4.34 -2.98
N ALA A 152 -1.25 -5.41 -3.23
CA ALA A 152 -1.33 -6.25 -4.41
C ALA A 152 -1.35 -7.74 -4.02
N ILE A 153 -1.85 -8.60 -4.91
CA ILE A 153 -1.78 -10.05 -4.75
C ILE A 153 -0.94 -10.61 -5.90
N THR A 154 -0.02 -11.52 -5.59
CA THR A 154 0.74 -12.28 -6.60
C THR A 154 -0.20 -13.03 -7.54
N PRO A 155 0.16 -13.25 -8.82
CA PRO A 155 -0.74 -13.89 -9.79
C PRO A 155 -1.24 -15.28 -9.36
N GLU A 156 -0.42 -16.03 -8.64
CA GLU A 156 -0.73 -17.35 -8.07
C GLU A 156 -1.63 -17.28 -6.83
N GLY A 157 -1.85 -16.09 -6.26
CA GLY A 157 -2.63 -15.89 -5.04
C GLY A 157 -1.92 -16.33 -3.75
N GLN A 158 -0.62 -16.65 -3.82
CA GLN A 158 0.12 -17.19 -2.68
C GLN A 158 0.49 -16.10 -1.68
N TYR A 159 0.88 -14.92 -2.18
CA TYR A 159 1.32 -13.80 -1.37
C TYR A 159 0.51 -12.54 -1.65
N PHE A 160 0.34 -11.70 -0.63
CA PHE A 160 0.03 -10.29 -0.82
C PHE A 160 1.26 -9.43 -0.53
N VAL A 161 1.32 -8.28 -1.18
CA VAL A 161 2.41 -7.32 -1.10
C VAL A 161 1.83 -5.98 -0.69
N THR A 162 2.40 -5.34 0.32
CA THR A 162 1.97 -4.01 0.80
C THR A 162 3.01 -2.96 0.43
N ALA A 163 2.53 -1.75 0.15
CA ALA A 163 3.32 -0.53 0.16
C ALA A 163 3.21 0.07 1.57
N ASP A 164 4.33 0.11 2.28
CA ASP A 164 4.38 0.46 3.70
C ASP A 164 4.80 1.92 3.85
N GLU A 165 3.86 2.78 4.27
CA GLU A 165 3.98 4.24 4.18
C GLU A 165 4.28 4.91 5.54
N ASP A 166 4.15 4.20 6.68
CA ASP A 166 4.41 4.72 8.04
C ASP A 166 3.87 6.16 8.22
N ASN A 167 2.55 6.34 8.12
CA ASN A 167 1.88 7.63 8.26
C ASN A 167 1.57 8.02 9.73
N LEU A 168 2.25 7.43 10.72
CA LEU A 168 2.13 7.87 12.11
C LEU A 168 2.37 9.39 12.23
N THR A 169 1.43 10.08 12.85
CA THR A 169 1.46 11.51 13.19
C THR A 169 1.76 11.68 14.68
N ALA A 170 2.14 12.89 15.08
CA ALA A 170 2.32 13.23 16.50
C ALA A 170 1.00 13.14 17.32
N GLU A 171 -0.15 13.00 16.65
CA GLU A 171 -1.47 12.91 17.28
C GLU A 171 -1.91 11.46 17.52
N ASN A 172 -1.37 10.49 16.76
CA ASN A 172 -1.63 9.06 16.93
C ASN A 172 -0.39 8.32 17.48
N GLU A 173 -0.02 8.60 18.74
CA GLU A 173 1.04 7.84 19.44
C GLU A 173 0.71 6.34 19.48
N GLN A 174 1.32 5.55 18.59
CA GLN A 174 1.21 4.09 18.57
C GLN A 174 2.38 3.44 19.33
N GLU A 175 2.09 2.34 20.02
CA GLU A 175 3.08 1.54 20.74
C GLU A 175 2.93 0.07 20.37
N PHE A 176 4.04 -0.58 20.00
CA PHE A 176 4.07 -2.03 19.81
C PHE A 176 4.76 -2.69 21.00
N GLU A 177 4.07 -3.65 21.63
CA GLU A 177 4.53 -4.29 22.88
C GLU A 177 4.87 -3.30 24.02
N GLY A 178 4.29 -2.10 24.00
CA GLY A 178 4.53 -1.03 24.97
C GLY A 178 5.79 -0.18 24.71
N GLU A 179 6.43 -0.36 23.56
CA GLU A 179 7.49 0.52 23.07
C GLU A 179 6.91 1.48 22.02
N PRO A 180 7.12 2.81 22.16
CA PRO A 180 6.69 3.79 21.18
C PRO A 180 7.26 3.52 19.80
N LEU A 181 6.40 3.60 18.79
CA LEU A 181 6.78 3.52 17.39
C LEU A 181 7.26 4.88 16.89
N SER A 182 8.24 4.85 16.00
CA SER A 182 8.73 6.05 15.34
C SER A 182 7.78 6.46 14.22
N PRO A 183 7.45 7.75 14.07
CA PRO A 183 6.64 8.23 12.95
C PRO A 183 7.45 8.69 11.73
N HIS A 184 8.71 8.25 11.64
CA HIS A 184 9.74 8.94 10.84
C HIS A 184 10.55 7.99 9.94
N GLY A 185 9.90 7.12 9.19
CA GLY A 185 10.53 6.43 8.06
C GLY A 185 10.38 4.91 8.12
N THR A 186 11.46 4.17 7.87
CA THR A 186 11.42 2.71 7.71
C THR A 186 10.50 2.20 6.58
N ARG A 187 10.12 3.08 5.65
CA ARG A 187 9.23 2.76 4.54
C ARG A 187 9.79 1.70 3.61
N SER A 188 8.94 0.79 3.16
CA SER A 188 9.35 -0.39 2.42
C SER A 188 8.21 -0.94 1.57
N ILE A 189 8.46 -2.04 0.87
CA ILE A 189 7.40 -3.00 0.55
C ILE A 189 7.58 -4.25 1.39
N SER A 190 6.47 -4.87 1.75
CA SER A 190 6.46 -6.13 2.50
C SER A 190 5.68 -7.22 1.79
N VAL A 191 6.12 -8.46 1.96
CA VAL A 191 5.50 -9.65 1.37
C VAL A 191 5.05 -10.58 2.49
N PHE A 192 3.80 -11.02 2.39
CA PHE A 192 3.15 -11.89 3.38
C PHE A 192 2.49 -13.09 2.72
N ASP A 193 2.39 -14.20 3.44
CA ASP A 193 1.58 -15.34 3.03
C ASP A 193 0.09 -14.96 3.04
N ALA A 194 -0.57 -15.08 1.89
CA ALA A 194 -1.94 -14.60 1.73
C ALA A 194 -3.00 -15.46 2.42
N ALA A 195 -2.65 -16.68 2.85
CA ALA A 195 -3.57 -17.54 3.58
C ALA A 195 -3.48 -17.30 5.10
N THR A 196 -2.30 -16.97 5.60
CA THR A 196 -2.00 -16.95 7.04
C THR A 196 -1.64 -15.58 7.60
N GLY A 197 -1.27 -14.61 6.74
CA GLY A 197 -0.72 -13.33 7.16
C GLY A 197 0.72 -13.41 7.67
N GLU A 198 1.41 -14.54 7.51
CA GLU A 198 2.80 -14.68 7.94
C GLU A 198 3.71 -13.73 7.15
N PHE A 199 4.49 -12.91 7.85
CA PHE A 199 5.52 -12.06 7.24
C PHE A 199 6.65 -12.90 6.65
N LEU A 200 7.01 -12.64 5.39
CA LEU A 200 8.03 -13.40 4.66
C LEU A 200 9.30 -12.59 4.37
N GLY A 201 9.17 -11.27 4.19
CA GLY A 201 10.30 -10.35 4.02
C GLY A 201 9.86 -8.97 3.55
N ASP A 202 10.79 -8.02 3.60
CA ASP A 202 10.60 -6.65 3.14
C ASP A 202 11.80 -6.15 2.31
N SER A 203 11.61 -5.07 1.57
CA SER A 203 12.64 -4.48 0.70
C SER A 203 13.81 -3.82 1.44
N GLY A 204 13.80 -3.84 2.78
CA GLY A 204 14.71 -3.04 3.57
C GLY A 204 14.58 -1.54 3.25
N ASP A 205 15.68 -0.81 3.39
CA ASP A 205 15.74 0.63 3.11
C ASP A 205 16.04 0.95 1.63
N SER A 206 15.89 -0.03 0.72
CA SER A 206 16.35 0.10 -0.67
C SER A 206 15.64 1.21 -1.45
N ILE A 207 14.35 1.48 -1.17
CA ILE A 207 13.59 2.59 -1.76
C ILE A 207 14.23 3.92 -1.35
N GLU A 208 14.48 4.12 -0.05
CA GLU A 208 15.08 5.32 0.48
C GLU A 208 16.50 5.55 -0.07
N GLU A 209 17.34 4.52 -0.08
CA GLU A 209 18.69 4.60 -0.65
C GLU A 209 18.66 5.00 -2.14
N ALA A 210 17.74 4.42 -2.93
CA ALA A 210 17.65 4.70 -4.36
C ALA A 210 17.15 6.12 -4.64
N VAL A 211 16.17 6.61 -3.87
CA VAL A 211 15.67 7.99 -3.98
C VAL A 211 16.77 9.00 -3.63
N ILE A 212 17.56 8.72 -2.60
CA ILE A 212 18.72 9.53 -2.20
C ILE A 212 19.79 9.53 -3.30
N GLU A 213 20.15 8.36 -3.84
CA GLU A 213 21.13 8.24 -4.92
C GLU A 213 20.69 9.00 -6.18
N ALA A 214 19.40 8.93 -6.51
CA ALA A 214 18.81 9.62 -7.65
C ALA A 214 18.56 11.12 -7.42
N GLN A 215 18.75 11.62 -6.19
CA GLN A 215 18.54 13.02 -5.80
C GLN A 215 17.11 13.51 -6.06
N LEU A 216 16.12 12.64 -5.83
CA LEU A 216 14.72 12.96 -6.08
C LEU A 216 14.08 13.73 -4.91
N PRO A 217 12.94 14.40 -5.13
CA PRO A 217 12.16 14.98 -4.05
C PRO A 217 11.69 13.93 -3.03
N MET A 218 11.53 14.34 -1.78
CA MET A 218 11.01 13.53 -0.67
C MET A 218 10.56 14.44 0.50
N ARG A 219 9.84 13.87 1.48
CA ARG A 219 9.46 14.58 2.71
C ARG A 219 10.60 14.55 3.72
N CYS A 220 11.61 15.38 3.46
CA CYS A 220 12.88 15.37 4.20
C CYS A 220 12.78 15.84 5.66
N ASP A 221 11.70 16.52 6.03
CA ASP A 221 11.51 17.03 7.38
C ASP A 221 10.82 16.02 8.29
N SER A 222 10.16 14.97 7.78
CA SER A 222 9.31 14.11 8.60
C SER A 222 9.43 12.62 8.28
N LYS A 223 9.31 12.18 7.01
CA LYS A 223 9.03 10.76 6.73
C LYS A 223 9.78 10.08 5.56
N GLY A 224 10.46 10.83 4.68
CA GLY A 224 11.24 10.26 3.57
C GLY A 224 10.44 10.04 2.27
N PRO A 225 10.79 9.05 1.41
CA PRO A 225 9.98 8.71 0.23
C PRO A 225 8.76 7.85 0.58
N GLU A 226 7.65 7.98 -0.15
CA GLU A 226 6.32 7.43 0.22
C GLU A 226 5.90 6.32 -0.74
N PRO A 227 6.08 5.03 -0.41
CA PRO A 227 5.47 3.94 -1.15
C PRO A 227 3.95 4.00 -0.95
N GLU A 228 3.24 4.40 -1.99
CA GLU A 228 1.79 4.63 -1.94
C GLU A 228 1.04 3.38 -2.41
N VAL A 229 1.15 3.11 -3.70
CA VAL A 229 0.43 2.04 -4.38
C VAL A 229 1.39 1.02 -4.98
N VAL A 230 0.98 -0.24 -4.93
CA VAL A 230 1.73 -1.37 -5.50
C VAL A 230 0.89 -2.16 -6.51
N SER A 231 1.52 -2.55 -7.61
CA SER A 231 1.01 -3.54 -8.57
C SER A 231 2.03 -4.67 -8.70
N VAL A 232 1.55 -5.91 -8.88
CA VAL A 232 2.41 -7.09 -8.99
C VAL A 232 2.07 -7.84 -10.27
N GLY A 233 3.08 -8.38 -10.94
CA GLY A 233 2.86 -9.34 -12.01
C GLY A 233 4.11 -10.08 -12.44
N MET A 234 3.92 -11.05 -13.33
CA MET A 234 5.02 -11.87 -13.84
C MET A 234 5.68 -11.27 -15.08
N ILE A 235 7.02 -11.37 -15.12
CA ILE A 235 7.81 -11.20 -16.34
C ILE A 235 8.72 -12.42 -16.50
N GLY A 236 8.41 -13.26 -17.48
CA GLY A 236 9.04 -14.58 -17.57
C GLY A 236 8.70 -15.42 -16.33
N ASP A 237 9.73 -15.84 -15.61
CA ASP A 237 9.60 -16.62 -14.36
C ASP A 237 9.75 -15.73 -13.10
N GLN A 238 9.95 -14.41 -13.26
CA GLN A 238 10.09 -13.49 -12.14
C GLN A 238 8.74 -12.90 -11.75
N VAL A 239 8.50 -12.78 -10.44
CA VAL A 239 7.39 -12.01 -9.89
C VAL A 239 7.93 -10.64 -9.50
N LEU A 240 7.41 -9.59 -10.14
CA LEU A 240 7.86 -8.22 -9.91
C LEU A 240 6.79 -7.40 -9.20
N ALA A 241 7.21 -6.58 -8.24
CA ALA A 241 6.41 -5.52 -7.65
C ALA A 241 6.81 -4.17 -8.25
N PHE A 242 5.82 -3.41 -8.70
CA PHE A 242 5.94 -2.04 -9.18
C PHE A 242 5.28 -1.14 -8.16
N VAL A 243 6.03 -0.19 -7.61
CA VAL A 243 5.59 0.62 -6.47
C VAL A 243 5.73 2.08 -6.85
N ALA A 244 4.63 2.81 -6.84
CA ALA A 244 4.67 4.25 -7.08
C ALA A 244 5.12 4.95 -5.78
N ILE A 245 5.99 5.95 -5.93
CA ILE A 245 6.57 6.69 -4.82
C ILE A 245 6.03 8.12 -4.88
N GLU A 246 5.02 8.43 -4.06
CA GLU A 246 4.19 9.64 -4.15
C GLU A 246 5.06 10.91 -4.20
N ARG A 247 5.85 11.14 -3.14
CA ARG A 247 6.70 12.35 -2.99
C ARG A 247 7.93 12.41 -3.88
N SER A 248 8.28 11.32 -4.55
CA SER A 248 9.50 11.25 -5.37
C SER A 248 9.25 11.27 -6.86
N ASP A 249 7.98 11.30 -7.30
CA ASP A 249 7.61 11.28 -8.72
C ASP A 249 8.32 10.15 -9.48
N ALA A 250 8.35 8.99 -8.83
CA ALA A 250 9.13 7.84 -9.25
C ALA A 250 8.35 6.55 -9.05
N MET A 251 8.85 5.49 -9.67
CA MET A 251 8.35 4.14 -9.50
C MET A 251 9.54 3.19 -9.30
N SER A 252 9.55 2.48 -8.18
CA SER A 252 10.53 1.44 -7.93
C SER A 252 10.04 0.10 -8.49
N ILE A 253 10.98 -0.74 -8.92
CA ILE A 253 10.72 -2.08 -9.44
C ILE A 253 11.51 -3.07 -8.59
N HIS A 254 10.81 -4.02 -7.98
CA HIS A 254 11.42 -5.04 -7.13
C HIS A 254 11.19 -6.45 -7.69
N ASP A 255 12.22 -7.29 -7.66
CA ASP A 255 12.06 -8.74 -7.79
C ASP A 255 11.68 -9.31 -6.43
N ILE A 256 10.48 -9.89 -6.35
CA ILE A 256 9.92 -10.50 -5.15
C ILE A 256 9.72 -12.01 -5.31
N THR A 257 10.38 -12.63 -6.30
CA THR A 257 10.28 -14.06 -6.59
C THR A 257 10.66 -14.93 -5.38
N ASP A 258 11.68 -14.50 -4.63
CA ASP A 258 11.99 -15.01 -3.30
C ASP A 258 11.67 -13.91 -2.27
N PRO A 259 10.55 -14.02 -1.53
CA PRO A 259 10.17 -13.03 -0.53
C PRO A 259 11.22 -12.80 0.57
N ALA A 260 12.12 -13.76 0.79
CA ALA A 260 13.19 -13.63 1.78
C ALA A 260 14.43 -12.88 1.24
N ASP A 261 14.48 -12.57 -0.06
CA ASP A 261 15.61 -11.91 -0.74
C ASP A 261 15.11 -10.91 -1.80
N ILE A 262 14.28 -9.96 -1.38
CA ILE A 262 13.70 -8.94 -2.27
C ILE A 262 14.80 -8.02 -2.82
N GLN A 263 14.88 -7.88 -4.15
CA GLN A 263 15.89 -7.06 -4.82
C GLN A 263 15.25 -5.84 -5.49
N LEU A 264 15.77 -4.64 -5.23
CA LEU A 264 15.49 -3.48 -6.08
C LEU A 264 16.20 -3.65 -7.43
N LEU A 265 15.42 -3.66 -8.52
CA LEU A 265 15.93 -3.79 -9.89
C LEU A 265 16.17 -2.43 -10.56
N ASP A 266 15.26 -1.49 -10.36
CA ASP A 266 15.34 -0.17 -10.99
C ASP A 266 14.49 0.87 -10.23
N LEU A 267 14.83 2.15 -10.42
CA LEU A 267 14.04 3.29 -9.99
C LEU A 267 13.76 4.16 -11.22
N VAL A 268 12.51 4.15 -11.67
CA VAL A 268 12.06 4.89 -12.84
C VAL A 268 11.53 6.25 -12.42
N VAL A 269 12.19 7.32 -12.84
CA VAL A 269 11.64 8.67 -12.70
C VAL A 269 10.46 8.84 -13.67
N LEU A 270 9.28 9.13 -13.13
CA LEU A 270 8.05 9.25 -13.90
C LEU A 270 7.97 10.60 -14.64
N ASN A 271 8.57 11.64 -14.05
CA ASN A 271 8.69 12.97 -14.64
C ASN A 271 10.15 13.48 -14.58
N PRO A 272 10.91 13.45 -15.68
CA PRO A 272 12.31 13.87 -15.67
C PRO A 272 12.55 15.33 -15.28
N ASP A 273 11.54 16.20 -15.36
CA ASP A 273 11.66 17.60 -14.93
C ASP A 273 11.75 17.72 -13.40
N SER A 274 11.27 16.73 -12.63
CA SER A 274 11.35 16.71 -11.15
C SER A 274 12.80 16.64 -10.65
N VAL A 275 13.66 15.91 -11.36
CA VAL A 275 15.11 15.78 -11.05
C VAL A 275 15.87 17.07 -11.32
N ALA A 276 15.34 17.94 -12.19
CA ALA A 276 16.01 19.15 -12.65
C ALA A 276 15.62 20.40 -11.85
N SER A 277 14.63 20.30 -10.96
CA SER A 277 14.12 21.38 -10.13
C SER A 277 14.43 21.13 -8.65
N ASP A 278 14.92 22.14 -7.93
CA ASP A 278 14.92 22.16 -6.45
C ASP A 278 13.49 22.35 -5.88
N GLU A 279 12.46 21.97 -6.64
CA GLU A 279 11.05 22.12 -6.28
C GLU A 279 10.48 20.77 -5.83
N ALA A 280 9.48 20.83 -4.96
CA ALA A 280 8.71 19.66 -4.54
C ALA A 280 8.19 18.86 -5.75
N ALA A 281 8.09 17.54 -5.61
CA ALA A 281 7.32 16.76 -6.58
C ALA A 281 5.90 17.33 -6.68
N VAL A 282 5.41 17.46 -7.91
CA VAL A 282 4.05 17.96 -8.22
C VAL A 282 3.12 16.81 -8.59
N LEU A 283 3.68 15.62 -8.85
CA LEU A 283 2.91 14.43 -9.16
C LEU A 283 2.88 13.59 -7.90
N GLU A 284 1.67 13.34 -7.40
CA GLU A 284 1.35 12.45 -6.29
C GLU A 284 0.71 11.17 -6.87
N PRO A 285 1.52 10.12 -7.17
CA PRO A 285 1.02 8.87 -7.71
C PRO A 285 -0.01 8.06 -6.89
N GLU A 286 -1.30 8.28 -7.13
CA GLU A 286 -2.41 7.57 -6.44
C GLU A 286 -2.80 6.19 -7.02
N GLY A 287 -2.18 5.75 -8.10
CA GLY A 287 -2.67 4.55 -8.79
C GLY A 287 -1.65 3.94 -9.74
N ILE A 288 -1.58 2.62 -9.71
CA ILE A 288 -0.61 1.85 -10.50
C ILE A 288 -1.23 0.54 -11.01
N GLU A 289 -0.97 0.20 -12.26
CA GLU A 289 -1.38 -1.07 -12.85
C GLU A 289 -0.34 -1.57 -13.84
N PHE A 290 0.13 -2.80 -13.64
CA PHE A 290 0.92 -3.53 -14.63
C PHE A 290 0.03 -4.27 -15.62
N ILE A 291 0.36 -4.15 -16.91
CA ILE A 291 -0.32 -4.79 -18.03
C ILE A 291 0.67 -5.79 -18.66
N PRO A 292 0.64 -7.08 -18.25
CA PRO A 292 1.63 -8.07 -18.65
C PRO A 292 1.73 -8.26 -20.15
N GLU A 293 0.61 -8.29 -20.88
CA GLU A 293 0.61 -8.53 -22.34
C GLU A 293 1.30 -7.43 -23.14
N ARG A 294 1.59 -6.29 -22.49
CA ARG A 294 2.23 -5.13 -23.09
C ARG A 294 3.58 -4.79 -22.46
N ASN A 295 3.99 -5.49 -21.41
CA ASN A 295 5.13 -5.12 -20.57
C ASN A 295 5.06 -3.62 -20.22
N LEU A 296 3.91 -3.17 -19.74
CA LEU A 296 3.58 -1.76 -19.56
C LEU A 296 3.05 -1.54 -18.15
N VAL A 297 3.66 -0.62 -17.40
CA VAL A 297 3.09 -0.10 -16.17
C VAL A 297 2.43 1.24 -16.48
N VAL A 298 1.22 1.45 -15.95
CA VAL A 298 0.48 2.71 -16.01
C VAL A 298 0.44 3.27 -14.60
N VAL A 299 0.86 4.52 -14.44
CA VAL A 299 0.82 5.24 -13.15
C VAL A 299 -0.04 6.49 -13.32
N SER A 300 -1.04 6.70 -12.46
CA SER A 300 -1.89 7.90 -12.49
C SER A 300 -1.27 9.03 -11.69
N ASN A 301 -1.42 10.26 -12.20
CA ASN A 301 -1.04 11.48 -11.49
C ASN A 301 -2.28 12.41 -11.50
N PRO A 302 -3.17 12.30 -10.49
CA PRO A 302 -4.45 13.01 -10.47
C PRO A 302 -4.30 14.53 -10.41
N ASP A 303 -3.34 15.03 -9.64
CA ASP A 303 -3.06 16.46 -9.49
C ASP A 303 -2.69 17.15 -10.80
N ALA A 304 -1.96 16.44 -11.66
CA ALA A 304 -1.66 16.90 -13.02
C ALA A 304 -2.72 16.51 -14.06
N GLY A 305 -3.74 15.72 -13.67
CA GLY A 305 -4.73 15.16 -14.58
C GLY A 305 -4.12 14.32 -15.70
N SER A 306 -3.05 13.56 -15.38
CA SER A 306 -2.23 12.85 -16.36
C SER A 306 -1.94 11.41 -15.94
N MET A 307 -1.31 10.63 -16.84
CA MET A 307 -0.82 9.29 -16.55
C MET A 307 0.55 9.10 -17.19
N SER A 308 1.45 8.44 -16.46
CA SER A 308 2.75 7.98 -16.93
C SER A 308 2.63 6.57 -17.52
N LEU A 309 3.28 6.32 -18.66
CA LEU A 309 3.28 5.05 -19.36
C LEU A 309 4.72 4.51 -19.42
N VAL A 310 5.03 3.53 -18.56
CA VAL A 310 6.38 2.97 -18.42
C VAL A 310 6.45 1.62 -19.12
N ARG A 311 7.14 1.56 -20.26
CA ARG A 311 7.39 0.29 -20.97
C ARG A 311 8.65 -0.37 -20.45
N LEU A 312 8.53 -1.63 -20.05
CA LEU A 312 9.65 -2.46 -19.63
C LEU A 312 10.34 -3.06 -20.86
N ASN A 313 11.66 -2.94 -20.90
CA ASN A 313 12.49 -3.58 -21.92
C ASN A 313 12.94 -4.94 -21.39
N VAL A 314 12.20 -5.98 -21.76
CA VAL A 314 12.50 -7.36 -21.39
C VAL A 314 13.34 -7.98 -22.51
N GLU A 315 14.55 -8.45 -22.20
CA GLU A 315 15.42 -9.19 -23.15
C GLU A 315 15.04 -10.66 -23.28
#